data_AF-A0A2E0Y9S7-F1
#
_entry.id   AF-A0A2E0Y9S7-F1
#
_cell.length_a   1.000
_cell.length_b   1.000
_cell.length_c   1.000
_cell.angle_alpha   90.00
_cell.angle_beta   90.00
_cell.angle_gamma   90.00
#
_symmetry.space_group_name_H-M   'P 1'
#
loop_
_entity.id
_entity.type
_entity.pdbx_description
1 polymer ?
#
loop_
_entity_poly.entity_id
_entity_poly.type
_entity_poly.pdbx_seq_one_letter_code
_entity_poly.pdbx_strand_id
1 'polypeptide(L)'
;MATLPTVADAEHRARRAGATLNAEQKALTAATALARSARRRATATGDEVDRSAARRARAHVKQVRERVVSARAGYRAARDSFRQAESQARLAQRIQLVEDQLMAENLAADVELEAQLEMAVEAFRVRKHDMLKRSEDRRRRKREAAAARRIAALSQGRRSSGRPKKRRVQRRGRRAAGTTADDG
;
A
#
# COMPACT_ATOMS: atom_id res chain seq x y z
N MET A 1 -22.08 11.24 11.19
CA MET A 1 -21.89 9.82 10.79
C MET A 1 -22.12 8.96 12.03
N ALA A 2 -22.93 7.91 11.95
CA ALA A 2 -23.14 7.03 13.10
C ALA A 2 -21.86 6.21 13.35
N THR A 3 -21.24 6.39 14.51
CA THR A 3 -20.08 5.60 14.94
C THR A 3 -20.49 4.14 15.07
N LEU A 4 -19.82 3.27 14.32
CA LEU A 4 -20.05 1.83 14.41
C LEU A 4 -19.63 1.33 15.80
N PRO A 5 -20.39 0.38 16.38
CA PRO A 5 -20.06 -0.16 17.68
C PRO A 5 -18.70 -0.89 17.64
N THR A 6 -17.97 -0.86 18.75
CA THR A 6 -16.74 -1.66 18.88
C THR A 6 -17.05 -3.15 18.74
N VAL A 7 -16.05 -3.95 18.36
CA VAL A 7 -16.20 -5.42 18.25
C VAL A 7 -16.72 -6.01 19.56
N ALA A 8 -16.20 -5.55 20.69
CA ALA A 8 -16.61 -6.00 22.02
C ALA A 8 -18.08 -5.67 22.32
N ASP A 9 -18.52 -4.44 22.03
CA ASP A 9 -19.91 -4.04 22.22
C ASP A 9 -20.87 -4.82 21.33
N ALA A 10 -20.49 -4.99 20.05
CA ALA A 10 -21.29 -5.73 19.09
C ALA A 10 -21.40 -7.21 19.46
N GLU A 11 -20.30 -7.81 19.95
CA GLU A 11 -20.29 -9.19 20.45
C GLU A 11 -21.21 -9.34 21.67
N HIS A 12 -21.08 -8.45 22.65
CA HIS A 12 -21.90 -8.49 23.85
C HIS A 12 -23.40 -8.31 23.52
N ARG A 13 -23.75 -7.43 22.57
CA ARG A 13 -25.12 -7.29 22.06
C ARG A 13 -25.61 -8.58 21.38
N ALA A 14 -24.80 -9.21 20.54
CA ALA A 14 -25.15 -10.47 19.89
C ALA A 14 -25.36 -11.61 20.91
N ARG A 15 -24.51 -11.69 21.94
CA ARG A 15 -24.65 -12.65 23.05
C ARG A 15 -25.95 -12.41 23.83
N ARG A 16 -26.25 -11.17 24.20
CA ARG A 16 -27.52 -10.82 24.89
C ARG A 16 -28.74 -11.16 24.04
N ALA A 17 -28.75 -10.79 22.76
CA ALA A 17 -29.85 -11.12 21.86
C ALA A 17 -30.04 -12.63 21.70
N GLY A 18 -28.94 -13.40 21.68
CA GLY A 18 -28.98 -14.87 21.67
C GLY A 18 -29.59 -15.44 22.95
N ALA A 19 -29.24 -14.89 24.11
CA ALA A 19 -29.84 -15.27 25.38
C ALA A 19 -31.35 -14.98 25.42
N THR A 20 -31.78 -13.81 24.93
CA THR A 20 -33.21 -13.47 24.80
C THR A 20 -33.95 -14.44 23.88
N LEU A 21 -33.39 -14.75 22.71
CA LEU A 21 -33.97 -15.73 21.80
C LEU A 21 -34.14 -17.10 22.46
N ASN A 22 -33.13 -17.56 23.21
CA ASN A 22 -33.20 -18.83 23.92
C ASN A 22 -34.26 -18.82 25.03
N ALA A 23 -34.40 -17.70 25.76
CA ALA A 23 -35.43 -17.53 26.77
C ALA A 23 -36.85 -17.60 26.16
N GLU A 24 -37.08 -16.90 25.04
CA GLU A 24 -38.36 -16.92 24.33
C GLU A 24 -38.68 -18.30 23.74
N GLN A 25 -37.67 -19.04 23.27
CA GLN A 25 -37.86 -20.43 22.81
C GLN A 25 -38.27 -21.36 23.95
N LYS A 26 -37.67 -21.22 25.14
CA LYS A 26 -38.08 -21.95 26.35
C LYS A 26 -39.50 -21.57 26.78
N ALA A 27 -39.86 -20.29 26.68
CA ALA A 27 -41.22 -19.84 26.95
C ALA A 27 -42.22 -20.46 25.95
N LEU A 28 -41.84 -20.57 24.68
CA LEU A 28 -42.68 -21.19 23.64
C LEU A 28 -42.90 -22.68 23.92
N THR A 29 -41.85 -23.43 24.30
CA THR A 29 -42.00 -24.84 24.64
C THR A 29 -42.91 -25.03 25.86
N ALA A 30 -42.73 -24.23 26.91
CA ALA A 30 -43.60 -24.25 28.09
C ALA A 30 -45.06 -23.89 27.73
N ALA A 31 -45.28 -22.83 26.94
CA ALA A 31 -46.61 -22.40 26.51
C ALA A 31 -47.32 -23.48 25.67
N THR A 32 -46.58 -24.15 24.77
CA THR A 32 -47.15 -25.24 23.95
C THR A 32 -47.51 -26.47 24.78
N ALA A 33 -46.72 -26.81 25.81
CA ALA A 33 -47.04 -27.89 26.74
C ALA A 33 -48.31 -27.57 27.55
N LEU A 34 -48.44 -26.34 28.05
CA LEU A 34 -49.65 -25.86 28.74
C LEU A 34 -50.88 -25.90 27.83
N ALA A 35 -50.76 -25.42 26.58
CA ALA A 35 -51.86 -25.47 25.62
C ALA A 35 -52.28 -26.91 25.28
N ARG A 36 -51.33 -27.85 25.24
CA ARG A 36 -51.61 -29.27 25.02
C ARG A 36 -52.36 -29.90 26.19
N SER A 37 -51.96 -29.60 27.43
CA SER A 37 -52.63 -30.12 28.63
C SER A 37 -54.02 -29.52 28.82
N ALA A 38 -54.19 -28.21 28.58
CA ALA A 38 -55.49 -27.54 28.63
C ALA A 38 -56.46 -28.10 27.57
N ARG A 39 -55.96 -28.36 26.35
CA ARG A 39 -56.78 -29.00 25.30
C ARG A 39 -57.22 -30.40 25.71
N ARG A 40 -56.33 -31.21 26.29
CA ARG A 40 -56.68 -32.57 26.76
C ARG A 40 -57.78 -32.53 27.82
N ARG A 41 -57.64 -31.66 28.83
CA ARG A 41 -58.67 -31.46 29.86
C ARG A 41 -60.02 -31.06 29.25
N ALA A 42 -60.03 -30.03 28.41
CA ALA A 42 -61.24 -29.56 27.74
C ALA A 42 -61.93 -30.62 26.87
N THR A 43 -61.17 -31.58 26.32
CA THR A 43 -61.73 -32.69 25.52
C THR A 43 -62.29 -33.80 26.42
N ALA A 44 -61.70 -34.00 27.61
CA ALA A 44 -62.11 -35.04 28.55
C ALA A 44 -63.35 -34.64 29.36
N THR A 45 -63.41 -33.40 29.86
CA THR A 45 -64.52 -32.91 30.69
C THR A 45 -65.68 -32.39 29.85
N GLY A 46 -65.40 -31.77 28.71
CA GLY A 46 -66.40 -31.06 27.92
C GLY A 46 -66.86 -29.74 28.53
N ASP A 47 -66.32 -29.34 29.70
CA ASP A 47 -66.75 -28.15 30.43
C ASP A 47 -66.41 -26.86 29.69
N GLU A 48 -67.32 -25.88 29.77
CA GLU A 48 -67.16 -24.59 29.12
C GLU A 48 -65.98 -23.79 29.68
N VAL A 49 -65.74 -23.92 30.99
CA VAL A 49 -64.59 -23.31 31.68
C VAL A 49 -63.27 -23.85 31.10
N ASP A 50 -63.15 -25.17 30.92
CA ASP A 50 -61.94 -25.79 30.35
C ASP A 50 -61.77 -25.44 28.86
N ARG A 51 -62.86 -25.39 28.09
CA ARG A 51 -62.84 -24.89 26.71
C ARG A 51 -62.32 -23.44 26.65
N SER A 52 -62.74 -22.58 27.57
CA SER A 52 -62.24 -21.20 27.67
C SER A 52 -60.74 -21.14 28.01
N ALA A 53 -60.27 -22.01 28.92
CA ALA A 53 -58.87 -22.09 29.32
C ALA A 53 -57.99 -22.57 28.15
N ALA A 54 -58.46 -23.55 27.38
CA ALA A 54 -57.78 -24.02 26.17
C ALA A 54 -57.67 -22.92 25.09
N ARG A 55 -58.70 -22.08 24.92
CA ARG A 55 -58.65 -20.91 24.01
C ARG A 55 -57.61 -19.89 24.47
N ARG A 56 -57.60 -19.55 25.77
CA ARG A 56 -56.60 -18.64 26.36
C ARG A 56 -55.17 -19.17 26.20
N ALA A 57 -54.95 -20.46 26.44
CA ALA A 57 -53.64 -21.07 26.27
C ALA A 57 -53.15 -21.03 24.80
N ARG A 58 -54.05 -21.19 23.81
CA ARG A 58 -53.71 -21.02 22.39
C ARG A 58 -53.35 -19.56 22.05
N ALA A 59 -54.10 -18.60 22.59
CA ALA A 59 -53.79 -17.18 22.41
C ALA A 59 -52.41 -16.83 22.98
N HIS A 60 -52.08 -17.35 24.17
CA HIS A 60 -50.76 -17.20 24.77
C HIS A 60 -49.64 -17.79 23.89
N VAL A 61 -49.83 -19.00 23.34
CA VAL A 61 -48.86 -19.58 22.38
C VAL A 61 -48.65 -18.68 21.16
N LYS A 62 -49.71 -18.07 20.62
CA LYS A 62 -49.60 -17.14 19.49
C LYS A 62 -48.72 -15.92 19.86
N GLN A 63 -48.98 -15.30 21.01
CA GLN A 63 -48.20 -14.15 21.50
C GLN A 63 -46.72 -14.51 21.69
N VAL A 64 -46.41 -15.65 22.30
CA VAL A 64 -45.02 -16.08 22.51
C VAL A 64 -44.34 -16.39 21.17
N ARG A 65 -45.05 -16.93 20.17
CA ARG A 65 -44.48 -17.11 18.82
C ARG A 65 -44.08 -15.79 18.18
N GLU A 66 -44.90 -14.75 18.29
CA GLU A 66 -44.60 -13.41 17.77
C GLU A 66 -43.35 -12.82 18.45
N ARG A 67 -43.20 -13.04 19.77
CA ARG A 67 -41.98 -12.65 20.51
C ARG A 67 -40.74 -13.42 20.03
N VAL A 68 -40.85 -14.74 19.80
CA VAL A 68 -39.74 -15.53 19.24
C VAL A 68 -39.33 -15.03 17.85
N VAL A 69 -40.29 -14.67 17.00
CA VAL A 69 -40.00 -14.11 15.67
C VAL A 69 -39.24 -12.78 15.80
N SER A 70 -39.71 -11.90 16.70
CA SER A 70 -39.07 -10.61 16.96
C SER A 70 -37.65 -10.80 17.54
N ALA A 71 -37.47 -11.72 18.49
CA ALA A 71 -36.17 -12.04 19.07
C ALA A 71 -35.22 -12.66 18.03
N ARG A 72 -35.72 -13.48 17.10
CA ARG A 72 -34.91 -14.00 15.98
C ARG A 72 -34.41 -12.89 15.06
N ALA A 73 -35.28 -11.94 14.73
CA ALA A 73 -34.91 -10.78 13.92
C ALA A 73 -33.84 -9.93 14.63
N GLY A 74 -34.05 -9.63 15.92
CA GLY A 74 -33.08 -8.90 16.74
C GLY A 74 -31.74 -9.63 16.86
N TYR A 75 -31.75 -10.96 17.05
CA TYR A 75 -30.53 -11.76 17.09
C TYR A 75 -29.76 -11.75 15.77
N ARG A 76 -30.46 -11.89 14.62
CA ARG A 76 -29.84 -11.81 13.30
C ARG A 76 -29.17 -10.45 13.09
N ALA A 77 -29.90 -9.36 13.33
CA ALA A 77 -29.36 -8.01 13.20
C ALA A 77 -28.13 -7.77 14.10
N ALA A 78 -28.19 -8.22 15.36
CA ALA A 78 -27.05 -8.10 16.28
C ALA A 78 -25.83 -8.91 15.79
N ARG A 79 -26.06 -10.13 15.29
CA ARG A 79 -24.99 -10.99 14.75
C ARG A 79 -24.38 -10.43 13.48
N ASP A 80 -25.17 -9.84 12.60
CA ASP A 80 -24.66 -9.19 11.38
C ASP A 80 -23.85 -7.93 11.73
N SER A 81 -24.28 -7.15 12.72
CA SER A 81 -23.49 -6.01 13.22
C SER A 81 -22.14 -6.44 13.79
N PHE A 82 -22.10 -7.57 14.51
CA PHE A 82 -20.86 -8.12 15.05
C PHE A 82 -19.90 -8.55 13.93
N ARG A 83 -20.40 -9.24 12.90
CA ARG A 83 -19.59 -9.62 11.73
C ARG A 83 -19.02 -8.41 10.99
N GLN A 84 -19.81 -7.34 10.86
CA GLN A 84 -19.35 -6.10 10.23
C GLN A 84 -18.23 -5.45 11.06
N ALA A 85 -18.42 -5.33 12.38
CA ALA A 85 -17.39 -4.80 13.27
C ALA A 85 -16.09 -5.62 13.21
N GLU A 86 -16.20 -6.96 13.21
CA GLU A 86 -15.04 -7.84 13.10
C GLU A 86 -14.31 -7.69 11.76
N SER A 87 -15.06 -7.61 10.65
CA SER A 87 -14.48 -7.37 9.33
C SER A 87 -13.74 -6.04 9.26
N GLN A 88 -14.29 -4.98 9.85
CA GLN A 88 -13.67 -3.67 9.88
C GLN A 88 -12.40 -3.65 10.73
N ALA A 89 -12.42 -4.30 11.90
CA ALA A 89 -11.24 -4.43 12.74
C ALA A 89 -10.10 -5.16 12.01
N ARG A 90 -10.41 -6.24 11.28
CA ARG A 90 -9.43 -6.96 10.45
C ARG A 90 -8.89 -6.11 9.30
N LEU A 91 -9.74 -5.32 8.65
CA LEU A 91 -9.31 -4.40 7.60
C LEU A 91 -8.40 -3.31 8.15
N ALA A 92 -8.74 -2.71 9.30
CA ALA A 92 -7.91 -1.70 9.94
C ALA A 92 -6.52 -2.26 10.31
N GLN A 93 -6.44 -3.47 10.85
CA GLN A 93 -5.17 -4.14 11.13
C GLN A 93 -4.34 -4.39 9.87
N ARG A 94 -4.98 -4.79 8.76
CA ARG A 94 -4.30 -4.99 7.47
C ARG A 94 -3.78 -3.68 6.89
N ILE A 95 -4.56 -2.60 6.99
CA ILE A 95 -4.14 -1.26 6.55
C ILE A 95 -2.91 -0.85 7.34
N GLN A 96 -2.94 -0.96 8.68
CA GLN A 96 -1.79 -0.64 9.53
C GLN A 96 -0.55 -1.45 9.13
N LEU A 97 -0.70 -2.75 8.92
CA LEU A 97 0.42 -3.61 8.48
C LEU A 97 1.02 -3.12 7.16
N VAL A 98 0.19 -2.76 6.18
CA VAL A 98 0.64 -2.27 4.87
C VAL A 98 1.30 -0.90 5.01
N GLU A 99 0.76 -0.01 5.85
CA GLU A 99 1.37 1.30 6.13
C GLU A 99 2.75 1.12 6.77
N ASP A 100 2.88 0.24 7.76
CA ASP A 100 4.16 -0.06 8.42
C ASP A 100 5.17 -0.65 7.44
N GLN A 101 4.74 -1.55 6.54
CA GLN A 101 5.57 -2.12 5.49
C GLN A 101 6.03 -1.05 4.49
N LEU A 102 5.12 -0.20 4.02
CA LEU A 102 5.45 0.89 3.10
C LEU A 102 6.42 1.89 3.73
N MET A 103 6.26 2.22 5.01
CA MET A 103 7.23 3.08 5.69
C MET A 103 8.61 2.43 5.75
N ALA A 104 8.68 1.13 6.09
CA ALA A 104 9.95 0.41 6.15
C ALA A 104 10.63 0.31 4.78
N GLU A 105 9.88 0.01 3.73
CA GLU A 105 10.38 -0.06 2.35
C GLU A 105 10.83 1.31 1.84
N ASN A 106 10.09 2.38 2.13
CA ASN A 106 10.49 3.73 1.76
C ASN A 106 11.79 4.15 2.46
N LEU A 107 11.92 3.87 3.76
CA LEU A 107 13.17 4.14 4.48
C LEU A 107 14.35 3.34 3.91
N ALA A 108 14.15 2.08 3.53
CA ALA A 108 15.18 1.28 2.89
C ALA A 108 15.57 1.85 1.52
N ALA A 109 14.59 2.27 0.72
CA ALA A 109 14.81 2.89 -0.57
C ALA A 109 15.56 4.23 -0.45
N ASP A 110 15.22 5.05 0.54
CA ASP A 110 15.92 6.32 0.80
C ASP A 110 17.40 6.09 1.15
N VAL A 111 17.69 5.11 2.01
CA VAL A 111 19.08 4.73 2.35
C VAL A 111 19.84 4.23 1.12
N GLU A 112 19.22 3.41 0.28
CA GLU A 112 19.83 2.93 -0.96
C GLU A 112 20.11 4.08 -1.95
N LEU A 113 19.17 5.00 -2.10
CA LEU A 113 19.32 6.19 -2.95
C LEU A 113 20.43 7.10 -2.46
N GLU A 114 20.52 7.34 -1.14
CA GLU A 114 21.61 8.12 -0.55
C GLU A 114 22.97 7.48 -0.83
N ALA A 115 23.11 6.17 -0.63
CA ALA A 115 24.35 5.46 -0.93
C ALA A 115 24.74 5.54 -2.41
N GLN A 116 23.77 5.41 -3.33
CA GLN A 116 24.01 5.55 -4.77
C GLN A 116 24.43 6.98 -5.14
N LEU A 117 23.81 7.99 -4.52
CA LEU A 117 24.16 9.39 -4.73
C LEU A 117 25.58 9.69 -4.23
N GLU A 118 25.96 9.19 -3.07
CA GLU A 118 27.32 9.33 -2.54
C GLU A 118 28.35 8.72 -3.49
N MET A 119 28.15 7.48 -3.91
CA MET A 119 29.01 6.80 -4.88
C MET A 119 29.13 7.58 -6.20
N ALA A 120 28.02 8.11 -6.71
CA ALA A 120 28.00 8.88 -7.95
C ALA A 120 28.77 10.22 -7.80
N VAL A 121 28.61 10.90 -6.65
CA VAL A 121 29.32 12.13 -6.33
C VAL A 121 30.82 11.89 -6.22
N GLU A 122 31.25 10.81 -5.55
CA GLU A 122 32.67 10.45 -5.47
C GLU A 122 33.26 10.12 -6.84
N ALA A 123 32.56 9.30 -7.63
CA ALA A 123 32.98 8.96 -8.99
C ALA A 123 33.11 10.22 -9.87
N PHE A 124 32.18 11.17 -9.74
CA PHE A 124 32.26 12.45 -10.44
C PHE A 124 33.46 13.29 -9.99
N ARG A 125 33.71 13.38 -8.69
CA ARG A 125 34.85 14.12 -8.13
C ARG A 125 36.18 13.59 -8.66
N VAL A 126 36.36 12.26 -8.66
CA VAL A 126 37.56 11.59 -9.20
C VAL A 126 37.73 11.90 -10.69
N ARG A 127 36.68 11.70 -11.50
CA ARG A 127 36.72 11.99 -12.95
C ARG A 127 37.08 13.45 -13.24
N LYS A 128 36.50 14.38 -12.50
CA LYS A 128 36.77 15.83 -12.64
C LYS A 128 38.23 16.15 -12.30
N HIS A 129 38.73 15.61 -11.20
CA HIS A 129 40.13 15.80 -10.79
C HIS A 129 41.10 15.27 -11.86
N ASP A 130 40.87 14.06 -12.37
CA ASP A 130 41.69 13.47 -13.42
C ASP A 130 41.66 14.27 -14.73
N MET A 131 40.49 14.79 -15.08
CA MET A 131 40.34 15.66 -16.25
C MET A 131 41.15 16.95 -16.09
N LEU A 132 41.10 17.59 -14.92
CA LEU A 132 41.87 18.79 -14.63
C LEU A 132 43.37 18.51 -14.68
N LYS A 133 43.84 17.44 -14.03
CA LYS A 133 45.25 17.01 -14.06
C LYS A 133 45.75 16.77 -15.49
N ARG A 134 44.98 16.04 -16.31
CA ARG A 134 45.31 15.83 -17.73
C ARG A 134 45.38 17.15 -18.51
N SER A 135 44.50 18.10 -18.20
CA SER A 135 44.50 19.42 -18.85
C SER A 135 45.73 20.25 -18.47
N GLU A 136 46.14 20.21 -17.21
CA GLU A 136 47.31 20.90 -16.68
C GLU A 136 48.60 20.28 -17.22
N ASP A 137 48.71 18.95 -17.24
CA ASP A 137 49.83 18.23 -17.85
C ASP A 137 49.99 18.58 -19.32
N ARG A 138 48.89 18.67 -20.08
CA ARG A 138 48.90 19.12 -21.48
C ARG A 138 49.42 20.55 -21.60
N ARG A 139 48.98 21.47 -20.73
CA ARG A 139 49.44 22.87 -20.73
C ARG A 139 50.93 22.96 -20.36
N ARG A 140 51.36 22.20 -19.36
CA ARG A 140 52.77 22.11 -18.93
C ARG A 140 53.66 21.61 -20.06
N ARG A 141 53.32 20.48 -20.69
CA ARG A 141 54.05 19.93 -21.84
C ARG A 141 54.15 20.92 -22.99
N LYS A 142 53.07 21.68 -23.27
CA LYS A 142 53.10 22.76 -24.28
C LYS A 142 54.08 23.88 -23.92
N ARG A 143 54.13 24.29 -22.64
CA ARG A 143 55.07 25.30 -22.15
C ARG A 143 56.52 24.81 -22.23
N GLU A 144 56.78 23.59 -21.80
CA GLU A 144 58.11 22.95 -21.88
C GLU A 144 58.58 22.82 -23.33
N ALA A 145 57.71 22.36 -24.23
CA ALA A 145 58.03 22.28 -25.65
C ALA A 145 58.31 23.67 -26.27
N ALA A 146 57.56 24.70 -25.88
CA ALA A 146 57.81 26.07 -26.33
C ALA A 146 59.15 26.61 -25.80
N ALA A 147 59.48 26.36 -24.53
CA ALA A 147 60.75 26.73 -23.92
C ALA A 147 61.92 26.00 -24.60
N ALA A 148 61.82 24.68 -24.80
CA ALA A 148 62.82 23.89 -25.49
C ALA A 148 63.08 24.39 -26.93
N ARG A 149 62.01 24.76 -27.66
CA ARG A 149 62.14 25.38 -28.99
C ARG A 149 62.88 26.73 -28.94
N ARG A 150 62.62 27.57 -27.94
CA ARG A 150 63.33 28.85 -27.75
C ARG A 150 64.80 28.63 -27.41
N ILE A 151 65.10 27.69 -26.51
CA ILE A 151 66.48 27.32 -26.17
C ILE A 151 67.22 26.79 -27.42
N ALA A 152 66.59 25.90 -28.20
CA ALA A 152 67.15 25.39 -29.45
C ALA A 152 67.37 26.48 -30.51
N ALA A 153 66.47 27.46 -30.61
CA ALA A 153 66.63 28.60 -31.51
C ALA A 153 67.76 29.55 -31.09
N LEU A 154 68.04 29.66 -29.78
CA LEU A 154 69.15 30.45 -29.26
C LEU A 154 70.50 29.70 -29.37
N SER A 155 70.50 28.37 -29.24
CA SER A 155 71.72 27.55 -29.40
C SER A 155 72.11 27.33 -30.86
N GLN A 156 71.16 27.39 -31.80
CA GLN A 156 71.42 27.56 -33.21
C GLN A 156 71.71 29.03 -33.52
N GLY A 157 72.93 29.46 -33.18
CA GLY A 157 73.41 30.81 -33.48
C GLY A 157 73.16 31.24 -34.94
N ARG A 158 72.85 32.54 -35.11
CA ARG A 158 72.70 33.29 -36.37
C ARG A 158 73.34 32.61 -37.60
N ARG A 159 72.58 31.80 -38.34
CA ARG A 159 72.94 31.45 -39.72
C ARG A 159 72.34 32.49 -40.66
N SER A 160 73.22 33.21 -41.35
CA SER A 160 72.93 34.19 -42.38
C SER A 160 72.09 33.61 -43.53
N SER A 161 71.13 34.42 -44.01
CA SER A 161 70.58 34.47 -45.38
C SER A 161 70.42 33.16 -46.16
N GLY A 162 69.21 32.59 -46.14
CA GLY A 162 68.75 31.59 -47.10
C GLY A 162 67.33 31.92 -47.57
N ARG A 163 67.26 32.65 -48.69
CA ARG A 163 66.07 33.03 -49.49
C ARG A 163 64.91 32.01 -49.37
N PRO A 164 63.65 32.43 -49.11
CA PRO A 164 62.54 31.50 -49.07
C PRO A 164 62.28 30.96 -50.48
N LYS A 165 62.61 29.69 -50.74
CA LYS A 165 62.12 28.98 -51.93
C LYS A 165 60.60 28.87 -51.78
N LYS A 166 59.87 29.66 -52.59
CA LYS A 166 58.44 29.47 -52.86
C LYS A 166 58.21 28.00 -53.23
N ARG A 167 57.75 27.18 -52.27
CA ARG A 167 57.15 25.87 -52.58
C ARG A 167 55.81 26.19 -53.24
N ARG A 168 55.82 26.14 -54.57
CA ARG A 168 54.65 26.12 -55.42
C ARG A 168 53.69 25.05 -54.88
N VAL A 169 52.61 25.50 -54.25
CA VAL A 169 51.49 24.67 -53.84
C VAL A 169 50.91 24.05 -55.11
N GLN A 170 51.24 22.79 -55.39
CA GLN A 170 50.45 22.02 -56.34
C GLN A 170 49.10 21.73 -55.66
N ARG A 171 48.09 22.52 -56.04
CA ARG A 171 46.69 22.15 -55.90
C ARG A 171 46.46 20.85 -56.67
N ARG A 172 46.44 19.72 -55.95
CA ARG A 172 45.58 18.57 -56.24
C ARG A 172 44.72 18.45 -54.98
N GLY A 173 43.46 18.85 -54.98
CA GLY A 173 42.43 18.31 -55.86
C GLY A 173 41.94 16.99 -55.27
N ARG A 174 41.15 17.04 -54.20
CA ARG A 174 40.12 16.02 -53.91
C ARG A 174 38.99 16.68 -53.13
N ARG A 175 37.85 16.76 -53.82
CA ARG A 175 36.54 17.06 -53.28
C ARG A 175 36.00 15.82 -52.55
N ALA A 176 35.12 16.13 -51.60
CA ALA A 176 33.81 15.52 -51.33
C ALA A 176 33.67 14.32 -50.37
N ALA A 177 32.52 14.41 -49.68
CA ALA A 177 31.75 13.42 -48.93
C ALA A 177 32.29 13.06 -47.54
N GLY A 178 31.51 13.12 -46.45
CA GLY A 178 30.08 13.36 -46.34
C GLY A 178 29.63 13.25 -44.88
N THR A 179 28.43 13.81 -44.66
CA THR A 179 27.33 13.26 -43.85
C THR A 179 27.43 13.19 -42.32
N THR A 180 26.59 14.02 -41.73
CA THR A 180 25.72 13.85 -40.55
C THR A 180 25.28 12.41 -40.24
N ALA A 181 25.32 12.08 -38.95
CA ALA A 181 24.46 11.15 -38.20
C ALA A 181 24.84 11.40 -36.73
N ASP A 182 24.04 11.99 -35.83
CA ASP A 182 22.65 11.69 -35.44
C ASP A 182 22.43 10.21 -35.15
N ASP A 183 21.95 9.95 -33.93
CA ASP A 183 21.59 8.69 -33.25
C ASP A 183 22.13 8.82 -31.80
N GLY A 184 21.36 8.83 -30.72
CA GLY A 184 19.96 8.51 -30.43
C GLY A 184 19.92 8.23 -28.94
#